data_AF-H2XMZ3-F1
#
_entry.id   AF-H2XMZ3-F1
#
_cell.length_a   1.000
_cell.length_b   1.000
_cell.length_c   1.000
_cell.angle_alpha   90.00
_cell.angle_beta   90.00
_cell.angle_gamma   90.00
#
_symmetry.space_group_name_H-M   'P 1'
#
loop_
_entity.id
_entity.type
_entity.pdbx_description
1 polymer ?
#
loop_
_entity_poly.entity_id
_entity_poly.type
_entity_poly.pdbx_seq_one_letter_code
_entity_poly.pdbx_strand_id
1 'polypeptide(L)' 'MQWVTSYKIAYGINQTSFQTIQNSDGNDLIFQGNRDINTKVTNMFPAPIIGRYVRLMHITYQEWATIRLEYLTC' A
#
# COMPACT_ATOMS: atom_id res chain seq x y z
N MET A 1 12.22 10.63 -14.16
CA MET A 1 10.84 10.13 -14.07
C MET A 1 10.64 9.43 -12.72
N GLN A 2 9.50 9.64 -12.06
CA GLN A 2 9.31 9.30 -10.64
C GLN A 2 8.14 8.35 -10.37
N TRP A 3 8.35 7.33 -9.54
CA TRP A 3 7.31 6.36 -9.12
C TRP A 3 7.73 5.59 -7.85
N VAL A 4 6.74 5.04 -7.12
CA VAL A 4 6.99 4.13 -5.99
C VAL A 4 7.18 2.70 -6.48
N THR A 5 8.25 2.03 -6.06
CA THR A 5 8.59 0.65 -6.44
C THR A 5 8.15 -0.38 -5.41
N SER A 6 8.06 0.00 -4.13
CA SER A 6 7.47 -0.85 -3.09
C SER A 6 6.82 -0.01 -2.00
N TYR A 7 5.75 -0.55 -1.41
CA TYR A 7 5.01 0.13 -0.34
C TYR A 7 4.36 -0.88 0.60
N LYS A 8 4.03 -0.43 1.82
CA LYS A 8 3.17 -1.14 2.75
C LYS A 8 1.93 -0.30 3.07
N ILE A 9 0.89 -0.97 3.55
CA ILE A 9 -0.38 -0.32 3.92
C ILE A 9 -0.65 -0.58 5.39
N ALA A 10 -1.00 0.49 6.09
CA ALA A 10 -1.54 0.42 7.43
C ALA A 10 -2.98 0.94 7.42
N TYR A 11 -3.84 0.36 8.25
CA TYR A 11 -5.26 0.73 8.34
C TYR A 11 -5.71 0.82 9.79
N GLY A 12 -6.76 1.59 10.04
CA GLY A 12 -7.28 1.80 11.38
C GLY A 12 -8.67 2.40 11.39
N ILE A 13 -9.36 2.23 12.51
CA ILE A 13 -10.64 2.91 12.79
C ILE A 13 -10.37 4.34 13.30
N ASN A 14 -9.25 4.53 13.99
CA ASN A 14 -8.82 5.81 14.57
C ASN A 14 -7.55 6.32 13.86
N GLN A 15 -7.31 7.63 13.92
CA GLN A 15 -6.11 8.24 13.32
C GLN A 15 -4.81 7.98 14.10
N THR A 16 -4.90 7.40 15.30
CA THR A 16 -3.76 7.21 16.21
C THR A 16 -3.30 5.75 16.30
N SER A 17 -4.16 4.79 15.97
CA SER A 17 -3.87 3.37 16.05
C SER A 17 -4.08 2.74 14.69
N PHE A 18 -2.97 2.34 14.07
CA PHE A 18 -2.95 1.66 12.78
C PHE A 18 -2.34 0.27 12.92
N GLN A 19 -2.91 -0.69 12.20
CA GLN A 19 -2.37 -2.02 11.99
C GLN A 19 -1.87 -2.14 10.55
N THR A 20 -0.69 -2.71 10.36
CA THR A 20 -0.18 -3.03 9.02
C THR A 20 -0.83 -4.29 8.48
N ILE A 21 -1.05 -4.32 7.16
CA ILE A 21 -1.42 -5.58 6.49
C ILE A 21 -0.23 -6.53 6.60
N GLN A 22 -0.48 -7.75 7.07
CA GLN A 22 0.55 -8.76 7.28
C GLN A 22 0.44 -9.88 6.24
N ASN A 23 1.56 -10.56 6.00
CA ASN A 23 1.62 -11.78 5.20
C ASN A 23 1.18 -13.00 6.03
N SER A 24 1.17 -14.19 5.42
CA SER A 24 0.85 -15.46 6.09
C SER A 24 1.75 -15.78 7.28
N ASP A 25 2.95 -15.19 7.32
CA ASP A 25 3.98 -15.46 8.31
C ASP A 25 3.96 -14.45 9.47
N GLY A 26 2.99 -13.51 9.46
CA GLY A 26 2.85 -12.46 10.49
C GLY A 26 3.78 -11.26 10.32
N ASN A 27 4.51 -11.17 9.21
CA ASN A 27 5.38 -10.02 8.89
C ASN A 27 4.61 -8.96 8.10
N ASP A 28 5.04 -7.69 8.17
CA ASP A 28 4.49 -6.61 7.34
C ASP A 28 4.52 -6.99 5.85
N LEU A 29 3.36 -6.95 5.20
CA LEU A 29 3.24 -7.26 3.79
C LEU A 29 3.77 -6.09 2.95
N ILE A 30 4.82 -6.36 2.18
CA ILE A 30 5.40 -5.43 1.22
C ILE A 30 4.74 -5.68 -0.14
N PHE A 31 3.99 -4.70 -0.61
CA PHE A 31 3.40 -4.70 -1.94
C PHE A 31 4.44 -4.24 -2.98
N GLN A 32 4.48 -4.96 -4.09
CA GLN A 32 5.27 -4.57 -5.25
C GLN A 32 4.53 -3.48 -6.02
N GLY A 33 5.17 -2.32 -6.14
CA GLY A 33 4.61 -1.17 -6.83
C GLY A 33 4.95 -1.17 -8.32
N ASN A 34 5.07 0.04 -8.85
CA ASN A 34 5.28 0.28 -10.26
C ASN A 34 6.75 0.05 -10.67
N ARG A 35 6.95 -0.42 -11.90
CA ARG A 35 8.28 -0.45 -12.57
C ARG A 35 8.44 0.67 -13.61
N ASP A 36 7.36 1.38 -13.91
CA ASP A 36 7.29 2.50 -14.83
C ASP A 36 6.16 3.48 -14.43
N ILE A 37 6.06 4.62 -15.10
CA ILE A 37 5.15 5.72 -14.76
C ILE A 37 3.67 5.51 -15.16
N ASN A 38 3.36 4.56 -16.04
CA ASN A 38 2.08 4.50 -16.75
C ASN A 38 1.30 3.19 -16.51
N THR A 39 1.98 2.08 -16.21
CA THR A 39 1.34 0.78 -16.01
C THR A 39 0.54 0.78 -14.71
N LYS A 40 -0.75 0.47 -14.78
CA LYS A 40 -1.58 0.24 -13.58
C LYS A 40 -1.20 -1.11 -12.98
N VAL A 41 -0.78 -1.10 -11.71
CA VAL A 41 -0.53 -2.32 -10.92
C VAL A 41 -1.66 -2.48 -9.91
N THR A 42 -2.29 -3.66 -9.89
CA THR A 42 -3.35 -3.98 -8.93
C THR A 42 -2.82 -4.99 -7.93
N ASN A 43 -2.86 -4.61 -6.65
CA ASN A 43 -2.45 -5.46 -5.53
C ASN A 43 -3.66 -5.74 -4.64
N MET A 44 -4.06 -7.01 -4.58
CA MET A 44 -5.16 -7.45 -3.72
C MET A 44 -4.68 -7.66 -2.29
N PHE A 45 -5.50 -7.30 -1.32
CA PHE A 45 -5.23 -7.63 0.07
C PHE A 45 -5.51 -9.11 0.31
N PRO A 46 -4.71 -9.78 1.17
CA PRO A 46 -4.90 -11.20 1.46
C PRO A 46 -6.25 -11.47 2.15
N ALA A 47 -6.79 -10.48 2.86
CA ALA A 47 -8.12 -10.49 3.45
C ALA A 47 -8.78 -9.11 3.33
N PRO A 48 -10.12 -9.03 3.31
CA PRO A 48 -10.83 -7.76 3.42
C PRO A 48 -10.48 -7.06 4.73
N ILE A 49 -10.20 -5.76 4.66
CA ILE A 49 -9.95 -4.94 5.85
C ILE A 49 -11.18 -4.10 6.17
N ILE A 50 -11.44 -3.92 7.47
CA ILE A 50 -12.46 -2.99 7.95
C ILE A 50 -11.72 -1.83 8.61
N GLY A 51 -11.80 -0.65 8.00
CA GLY A 51 -11.11 0.53 8.49
C GLY A 51 -11.68 1.79 7.85
N ARG A 52 -11.51 2.92 8.56
CA ARG A 52 -11.89 4.24 8.06
C ARG A 52 -10.68 4.99 7.51
N TYR A 53 -9.52 4.77 8.12
CA TYR A 53 -8.28 5.42 7.75
C TYR A 53 -7.35 4.39 7.15
N VAL A 54 -6.79 4.72 5.99
CA VAL A 54 -5.78 3.93 5.30
C VAL A 54 -4.57 4.82 5.09
N ARG A 55 -3.41 4.33 5.49
CA ARG A 55 -2.12 4.99 5.36
C ARG A 55 -1.25 4.18 4.42
N LEU A 56 -0.96 4.76 3.26
CA LEU A 56 0.06 4.23 2.37
C LEU A 56 1.44 4.70 2.83
N MET A 57 2.37 3.75 2.98
CA MET A 57 3.74 4.01 3.40
C MET A 57 4.67 3.51 2.29
N HIS A 58 5.27 4.43 1.55
CA HIS A 58 6.28 4.08 0.55
C HIS A 58 7.54 3.54 1.25
N ILE A 59 8.15 2.51 0.67
CA ILE A 59 9.40 1.91 1.19
C ILE A 59 10.53 2.26 0.23
N THR A 60 10.37 1.95 -1.05
CA THR A 60 11.34 2.29 -2.10
C THR A 60 10.66 3.02 -3.26
N TYR A 61 11.40 3.90 -3.92
CA TYR A 61 10.91 4.71 -5.04
C TYR A 61 12.06 5.05 -6.00
N GLN A 62 11.69 5.39 -7.23
CA GLN A 62 12.57 5.91 -8.26
C GLN A 62 12.47 7.44 -8.26
N GLU A 63 13.60 8.13 -8.09
CA GLU A 63 13.74 9.60 -7.97
C GLU A 63 12.94 10.22 -6.80
N TRP A 64 11.61 10.20 -6.87
CA TRP A 64 10.71 10.75 -5.86
C TRP A 64 9.52 9.82 -5.59
N ALA A 65 9.04 9.80 -4.34
CA ALA A 65 7.87 9.01 -3.95
C ALA A 65 6.57 9.61 -4.53
N THR A 66 6.21 9.21 -5.74
CA THR A 66 4.97 9.63 -6.42
C THR A 66 4.09 8.43 -6.72
N ILE A 67 2.80 8.54 -6.40
CA ILE A 67 1.82 7.49 -6.62
C ILE A 67 0.46 8.07 -7.01
N ARG A 68 -0.25 7.38 -7.89
CA ARG A 68 -1.68 7.56 -8.15
C ARG A 68 -2.34 6.23 -7.81
N LEU A 69 -3.33 6.24 -6.93
CA LEU A 69 -3.94 5.02 -6.40
C LEU A 69 -5.46 5.13 -6.36
N GLU A 70 -6.09 3.97 -6.31
CA GLU A 70 -7.53 3.77 -6.15
C GLU A 70 -7.72 2.59 -5.20
N TYR A 71 -8.65 2.71 -4.25
CA TYR A 71 -9.00 1.62 -3.36
C TYR A 71 -10.20 0.86 -3.93
N LEU A 72 -10.05 -0.46 -4.05
CA LEU A 72 -11.15 -1.34 -4.42
C LEU A 72 -11.96 -1.65 -3.17
N THR A 73 -13.22 -1.20 -3.14
CA THR A 73 -14.17 -1.45 -2.06
C THR A 73 -15.35 -2.26 -2.58
N CYS A 74 -16.08 -2.91 -1.67
CA CYS A 74 -17.39 -3.47 -1.94
C CYS A 74 -18.48 -2.40 -1.84
#